data_AF-A0A1V5WHS9-F1
#
_entry.id   AF-A0A1V5WHS9-F1
#
_cell.length_a   1.000
_cell.length_b   1.000
_cell.length_c   1.000
_cell.angle_alpha   90.00
_cell.angle_beta   90.00
_cell.angle_gamma   90.00
#
_symmetry.space_group_name_H-M   'P 1'
#
loop_
_entity.id
_entity.type
_entity.pdbx_description
1 polymer ?
#
loop_
_entity_poly.entity_id
_entity_poly.type
_entity_poly.pdbx_seq_one_letter_code
_entity_poly.pdbx_strand_id
1 'polypeptide(L)'
;MTATQPSSGNTFGRAVGTFFKFLLRLIFVIVLGVLIGAALYFGVPWVYHTFVRPVQENTARVTALEQRLTQEQTRAQADLQSLEERVTTLEAALQEARDAAAARDEALTAQSEALRAADARLATLEKELLQAEAEVKAEADSLTELQAELEVLQGLVVENTAAVSQQVGEVEGRVALLQTAQDLLRVRLLLLEKDPRAAAEATTLAVAHLERARALAPDLDAAITPLQARLSDLRALIEEGSFRVGLELEALWAEVMELALPAPVLETAPAAAVPGAPTPAISPISTPTAPATGRATPTPATPPTPTPTAPAAGRATPTPATPPTPMLPAP
;
A
#
# COMPACT_ATOMS: atom_id res chain seq x y z
N MET A 1 130.91 -78.82 -131.37
CA MET A 1 131.04 -77.45 -131.90
C MET A 1 129.93 -76.61 -131.29
N THR A 2 130.30 -75.47 -130.65
CA THR A 2 129.53 -74.20 -130.43
C THR A 2 128.11 -74.23 -129.85
N ALA A 3 127.58 -73.26 -129.09
CA ALA A 3 128.01 -72.22 -128.15
C ALA A 3 126.72 -71.44 -127.76
N THR A 4 126.61 -70.95 -126.50
CA THR A 4 125.86 -69.74 -126.02
C THR A 4 124.31 -69.72 -126.10
N GLN A 5 123.48 -69.12 -125.21
CA GLN A 5 123.56 -68.28 -123.98
C GLN A 5 122.13 -68.15 -123.37
N PRO A 6 121.92 -67.71 -122.10
CA PRO A 6 120.65 -67.80 -121.34
C PRO A 6 119.87 -66.45 -121.19
N SER A 7 118.72 -66.47 -120.50
CA SER A 7 117.94 -65.28 -120.08
C SER A 7 117.28 -65.47 -118.70
N SER A 8 117.32 -64.42 -117.88
CA SER A 8 117.00 -64.34 -116.45
C SER A 8 115.91 -63.28 -116.15
N GLY A 9 115.18 -63.46 -115.04
CA GLY A 9 114.55 -62.35 -114.27
C GLY A 9 113.05 -62.49 -113.93
N ASN A 10 112.69 -62.74 -112.65
CA ASN A 10 111.32 -62.46 -112.16
C ASN A 10 111.07 -62.39 -110.62
N THR A 11 112.04 -62.01 -109.76
CA THR A 11 111.83 -62.09 -108.28
C THR A 11 111.73 -60.76 -107.53
N PHE A 12 111.95 -59.60 -108.18
CA PHE A 12 111.94 -58.30 -107.49
C PHE A 12 110.56 -57.60 -107.43
N GLY A 13 109.62 -57.91 -108.32
CA GLY A 13 108.31 -57.22 -108.39
C GLY A 13 107.30 -57.60 -107.31
N ARG A 14 107.49 -58.75 -106.63
CA ARG A 14 106.47 -59.34 -105.74
C ARG A 14 106.53 -58.82 -104.30
N ALA A 15 107.65 -58.26 -103.87
CA ALA A 15 107.81 -57.70 -102.51
C ALA A 15 107.29 -56.26 -102.39
N VAL A 16 107.40 -55.46 -103.45
CA VAL A 16 106.96 -54.04 -103.47
C VAL A 16 105.44 -53.91 -103.41
N GLY A 17 104.69 -54.81 -104.06
CA GLY A 17 103.22 -54.79 -104.04
C GLY A 17 102.61 -55.03 -102.65
N THR A 18 103.27 -55.83 -101.81
CA THR A 18 102.79 -56.14 -100.46
C THR A 18 102.93 -54.93 -99.52
N PHE A 19 103.99 -54.14 -99.69
CA PHE A 19 104.25 -52.92 -98.90
C PHE A 19 103.22 -51.83 -99.21
N PHE A 20 102.88 -51.64 -100.48
CA PHE A 20 101.88 -50.63 -100.89
C PHE A 20 100.46 -50.98 -100.40
N LYS A 21 100.11 -52.28 -100.41
CA LYS A 21 98.83 -52.76 -99.85
C LYS A 21 98.75 -52.53 -98.33
N PHE A 22 99.86 -52.67 -97.61
CA PHE A 22 99.91 -52.38 -96.18
C PHE A 22 99.80 -50.88 -95.90
N LEU A 23 100.46 -50.03 -96.69
CA LEU A 23 100.43 -48.58 -96.55
C LEU A 23 99.04 -48.00 -96.84
N LEU A 24 98.36 -48.50 -97.88
CA LEU A 24 96.99 -48.07 -98.22
C LEU A 24 96.00 -48.51 -97.14
N ARG A 25 96.17 -49.72 -96.58
CA ARG A 25 95.37 -50.19 -95.43
C ARG A 25 95.59 -49.32 -94.19
N LEU A 26 96.83 -48.88 -93.94
CA LEU A 26 97.15 -47.99 -92.83
C LEU A 26 96.50 -46.60 -93.01
N ILE A 27 96.61 -46.00 -94.20
CA ILE A 27 95.98 -44.71 -94.50
C ILE A 27 94.47 -44.78 -94.34
N PHE A 28 93.82 -45.85 -94.83
CA PHE A 28 92.38 -46.00 -94.70
C PHE A 28 91.95 -46.10 -93.23
N VAL A 29 92.69 -46.83 -92.40
CA VAL A 29 92.44 -46.92 -90.95
C VAL A 29 92.63 -45.56 -90.28
N ILE A 30 93.66 -44.80 -90.68
CA ILE A 30 93.89 -43.43 -90.16
C ILE A 30 92.76 -42.50 -90.57
N VAL A 31 92.35 -42.50 -91.83
CA VAL A 31 91.23 -41.65 -92.33
C VAL A 31 89.94 -42.03 -91.63
N LEU A 32 89.65 -43.32 -91.47
CA LEU A 32 88.47 -43.79 -90.75
C LEU A 32 88.52 -43.39 -89.27
N GLY A 33 89.68 -43.50 -88.62
CA GLY A 33 89.91 -43.02 -87.26
C GLY A 33 89.71 -41.51 -87.12
N VAL A 34 90.18 -40.72 -88.09
CA VAL A 34 89.98 -39.26 -88.13
C VAL A 34 88.51 -38.91 -88.40
N LEU A 35 87.82 -39.63 -89.28
CA LEU A 35 86.39 -39.42 -89.57
C LEU A 35 85.52 -39.73 -88.36
N ILE A 36 85.79 -40.85 -87.68
CA ILE A 36 85.10 -41.23 -86.44
C ILE A 36 85.42 -40.23 -85.33
N GLY A 37 86.69 -39.81 -85.21
CA GLY A 37 87.13 -38.78 -84.27
C GLY A 37 86.44 -37.44 -84.52
N ALA A 38 86.32 -37.00 -85.77
CA ALA A 38 85.63 -35.77 -86.16
C ALA A 38 84.11 -35.87 -85.97
N ALA A 39 83.50 -37.02 -86.30
CA ALA A 39 82.08 -37.27 -86.08
C ALA A 39 81.72 -37.28 -84.58
N LEU A 40 82.58 -37.83 -83.72
CA LEU A 40 82.41 -37.74 -82.26
C LEU A 40 82.67 -36.31 -81.77
N TYR A 41 83.72 -35.65 -82.26
CA TYR A 41 84.11 -34.30 -81.82
C TYR A 41 83.06 -33.24 -82.18
N PHE A 42 82.42 -33.33 -83.36
CA PHE A 42 81.38 -32.38 -83.79
C PHE A 42 79.95 -32.87 -83.52
N GLY A 43 79.71 -34.18 -83.55
CA GLY A 43 78.37 -34.74 -83.33
C GLY A 43 77.90 -34.63 -81.89
N VAL A 44 78.78 -34.85 -80.92
CA VAL A 44 78.46 -34.70 -79.49
C VAL A 44 78.02 -33.25 -79.15
N PRO A 45 78.76 -32.18 -79.52
CA PRO A 45 78.32 -30.83 -79.25
C PRO A 45 77.06 -30.43 -80.04
N TRP A 46 76.85 -30.91 -81.26
CA TRP A 46 75.64 -30.59 -82.04
C TRP A 46 74.36 -31.20 -81.42
N VAL A 47 74.41 -32.47 -81.00
CA VAL A 47 73.30 -33.13 -80.30
C VAL A 47 73.05 -32.49 -78.93
N TYR A 48 74.12 -32.07 -78.23
CA TYR A 48 74.01 -31.36 -76.95
C TYR A 48 73.27 -30.02 -77.10
N HIS A 49 73.61 -29.22 -78.12
CA HIS A 49 72.93 -27.94 -78.33
C HIS A 49 71.49 -28.08 -78.84
N THR A 50 71.20 -29.12 -79.64
CA THR A 50 69.88 -29.28 -80.28
C THR A 50 68.85 -29.96 -79.37
N PHE A 51 69.25 -30.90 -78.52
CA PHE A 51 68.32 -31.66 -77.67
C PHE A 51 68.44 -31.35 -76.18
N VAL A 52 69.65 -31.12 -75.66
CA VAL A 52 69.84 -30.95 -74.21
C VAL A 52 69.37 -29.57 -73.72
N ARG A 53 69.64 -28.50 -74.49
CA ARG A 53 69.20 -27.13 -74.15
C ARG A 53 67.67 -26.92 -74.09
N PRO A 54 66.88 -27.30 -75.12
CA PRO A 54 65.43 -27.08 -75.08
C PRO A 54 64.74 -27.94 -74.02
N VAL A 55 65.26 -29.13 -73.72
CA VAL A 55 64.76 -29.96 -72.60
C VAL A 55 65.08 -29.28 -71.26
N GLN A 56 66.26 -28.68 -71.07
CA GLN A 56 66.57 -27.90 -69.87
C GLN A 56 65.64 -26.70 -69.68
N GLU A 57 65.33 -25.97 -70.76
CA GLU A 57 64.38 -24.84 -70.71
C GLU A 57 62.94 -25.28 -70.43
N ASN A 58 62.48 -26.37 -71.05
CA ASN A 58 61.15 -26.92 -70.76
C ASN A 58 61.06 -27.45 -69.32
N THR A 59 62.07 -28.18 -68.85
CA THR A 59 62.15 -28.64 -67.47
C THR A 59 62.12 -27.46 -66.50
N ALA A 60 62.87 -26.39 -66.75
CA ALA A 60 62.83 -25.18 -65.92
C ALA A 60 61.44 -24.51 -65.91
N ARG A 61 60.76 -24.45 -67.07
CA ARG A 61 59.39 -23.90 -67.17
C ARG A 61 58.36 -24.76 -66.46
N VAL A 62 58.45 -26.09 -66.60
CA VAL A 62 57.57 -27.04 -65.91
C VAL A 62 57.78 -26.93 -64.40
N THR A 63 59.02 -26.90 -63.91
CA THR A 63 59.31 -26.69 -62.49
C THR A 63 58.77 -25.34 -61.98
N ALA A 64 58.88 -24.26 -62.78
CA ALA A 64 58.31 -22.97 -62.41
C ALA A 64 56.77 -22.96 -62.38
N LEU A 65 56.12 -23.67 -63.31
CA LEU A 65 54.66 -23.86 -63.32
C LEU A 65 54.19 -24.72 -62.14
N GLU A 66 54.90 -25.80 -61.81
CA GLU A 66 54.64 -26.65 -60.64
C GLU A 66 54.77 -25.85 -59.34
N GLN A 67 55.81 -25.02 -59.23
CA GLN A 67 55.96 -24.09 -58.10
C GLN A 67 54.81 -23.09 -58.01
N ARG A 68 54.38 -22.53 -59.15
CA ARG A 68 53.24 -21.62 -59.18
C ARG A 68 51.92 -22.30 -58.83
N LEU A 69 51.69 -23.52 -59.34
CA LEU A 69 50.51 -24.33 -59.02
C LEU A 69 50.46 -24.68 -57.54
N THR A 70 51.58 -25.15 -56.96
CA THR A 70 51.66 -25.43 -55.53
C THR A 70 51.47 -24.18 -54.69
N GLN A 71 51.97 -23.02 -55.13
CA GLN A 71 51.76 -21.74 -54.45
C GLN A 71 50.28 -21.28 -54.52
N GLU A 72 49.64 -21.34 -55.69
CA GLU A 72 48.21 -21.02 -55.84
C GLU A 72 47.34 -21.99 -55.04
N GLN A 73 47.65 -23.29 -55.04
CA GLN A 73 46.93 -24.29 -54.26
C GLN A 73 47.07 -24.04 -52.75
N THR A 74 48.26 -23.61 -52.30
CA THR A 74 48.51 -23.23 -50.90
C THR A 74 47.74 -21.96 -50.52
N ARG A 75 47.71 -20.95 -51.41
CA ARG A 75 46.90 -19.72 -51.20
C ARG A 75 45.41 -20.04 -51.13
N ALA A 76 44.90 -20.82 -52.08
CA ALA A 76 43.50 -21.22 -52.09
C ALA A 76 43.12 -22.01 -50.82
N GLN A 77 43.99 -22.90 -50.32
CA GLN A 77 43.78 -23.58 -49.04
C GLN A 77 43.76 -22.59 -47.86
N ALA A 78 44.68 -21.64 -47.81
CA ALA A 78 44.71 -20.62 -46.77
C ALA A 78 43.45 -19.72 -46.81
N ASP A 79 43.00 -19.33 -48.00
CA ASP A 79 41.80 -18.53 -48.19
C ASP A 79 40.54 -19.30 -47.77
N LEU A 80 40.44 -20.59 -48.11
CA LEU A 80 39.35 -21.46 -47.66
C LEU A 80 39.32 -21.61 -46.14
N GLN A 81 40.47 -21.83 -45.50
CA GLN A 81 40.55 -21.88 -44.04
C GLN A 81 40.12 -20.55 -43.39
N SER A 82 40.54 -19.42 -43.96
CA SER A 82 40.10 -18.11 -43.47
C SER A 82 38.60 -17.88 -43.64
N LEU A 83 38.02 -18.31 -44.77
CA LEU A 83 36.57 -18.24 -45.00
C LEU A 83 35.80 -19.12 -44.02
N GLU A 84 36.25 -20.35 -43.77
CA GLU A 84 35.67 -21.26 -42.78
C GLU A 84 35.71 -20.65 -41.36
N GLU A 85 36.83 -20.07 -40.96
CA GLU A 85 36.96 -19.39 -39.67
C GLU A 85 36.01 -18.17 -39.56
N ARG A 86 35.87 -17.40 -40.64
CA ARG A 86 34.92 -16.26 -40.68
C ARG A 86 33.48 -16.72 -40.65
N VAL A 87 33.13 -17.81 -41.35
CA VAL A 87 31.77 -18.38 -41.34
C VAL A 87 31.43 -18.89 -39.95
N THR A 88 32.31 -19.66 -39.31
CA THR A 88 32.08 -20.15 -37.94
C THR A 88 31.94 -19.00 -36.93
N THR A 89 32.74 -17.94 -37.08
CA THR A 89 32.61 -16.73 -36.25
C THR A 89 31.27 -16.02 -36.47
N LEU A 90 30.84 -15.87 -37.72
CA LEU A 90 29.56 -15.25 -38.05
C LEU A 90 28.37 -16.09 -37.58
N GLU A 91 28.45 -17.42 -37.71
CA GLU A 91 27.42 -18.34 -37.20
C GLU A 91 27.29 -18.24 -35.68
N ALA A 92 28.41 -18.18 -34.96
CA ALA A 92 28.41 -17.97 -33.51
C ALA A 92 27.80 -16.61 -33.13
N ALA A 93 28.20 -15.53 -33.80
CA ALA A 93 27.65 -14.19 -33.55
C ALA A 93 26.15 -14.10 -33.87
N LEU A 94 25.69 -14.80 -34.91
CA LEU A 94 24.28 -14.83 -35.29
C LEU A 94 23.47 -15.63 -34.27
N GLN A 95 24.01 -16.73 -33.75
CA GLN A 95 23.38 -17.48 -32.67
C GLN A 95 23.27 -16.64 -31.40
N GLU A 96 24.34 -15.95 -30.99
CA GLU A 96 24.32 -15.04 -29.84
C GLU A 96 23.30 -13.91 -30.01
N ALA A 97 23.20 -13.33 -31.22
CA ALA A 97 22.21 -12.30 -31.51
C ALA A 97 20.77 -12.82 -31.44
N ARG A 98 20.51 -14.06 -31.86
CA ARG A 98 19.20 -14.71 -31.74
C ARG A 98 18.83 -14.95 -30.28
N ASP A 99 19.77 -15.44 -29.48
CA ASP A 99 19.55 -15.71 -28.05
C ASP A 99 19.29 -14.39 -27.30
N ALA A 100 20.05 -13.33 -27.62
CA ALA A 100 19.82 -12.00 -27.06
C ALA A 100 18.48 -11.39 -27.50
N ALA A 101 18.03 -11.64 -28.74
CA ALA A 101 16.71 -11.20 -29.21
C ALA A 101 15.59 -11.93 -28.45
N ALA A 102 15.68 -13.26 -28.31
CA ALA A 102 14.71 -14.05 -27.55
C ALA A 102 14.61 -13.57 -26.09
N ALA A 103 15.75 -13.32 -25.42
CA ALA A 103 15.77 -12.80 -24.06
C ALA A 103 15.12 -11.41 -23.94
N ARG A 104 15.29 -10.54 -24.94
CA ARG A 104 14.63 -9.22 -24.98
C ARG A 104 13.13 -9.35 -25.19
N ASP A 105 12.68 -10.24 -26.07
CA ASP A 105 11.26 -10.48 -26.30
C ASP A 105 10.59 -11.00 -25.03
N GLU A 106 11.23 -11.94 -24.31
CA GLU A 106 10.77 -12.38 -23.00
C GLU A 106 10.70 -11.22 -21.99
N ALA A 107 11.73 -10.38 -21.90
CA ALA A 107 11.73 -9.21 -21.02
C ALA A 107 10.62 -8.21 -21.37
N LEU A 108 10.34 -7.98 -22.66
CA LEU A 108 9.26 -7.10 -23.12
C LEU A 108 7.89 -7.68 -22.78
N THR A 109 7.69 -9.00 -22.93
CA THR A 109 6.44 -9.65 -22.52
C THR A 109 6.21 -9.50 -21.01
N ALA A 110 7.23 -9.80 -20.19
CA ALA A 110 7.17 -9.64 -18.74
C ALA A 110 6.90 -8.17 -18.33
N GLN A 111 7.53 -7.20 -19.00
CA GLN A 111 7.28 -5.79 -18.75
C GLN A 111 5.84 -5.40 -19.13
N SER A 112 5.31 -5.91 -20.25
CA SER A 112 3.92 -5.66 -20.66
C SER A 112 2.90 -6.24 -19.67
N GLU A 113 3.20 -7.40 -19.08
CA GLU A 113 2.37 -8.01 -18.03
C GLU A 113 2.44 -7.22 -16.73
N ALA A 114 3.64 -6.77 -16.34
CA ALA A 114 3.82 -5.92 -15.17
C ALA A 114 3.08 -4.59 -15.30
N LEU A 115 3.10 -3.96 -16.49
CA LEU A 115 2.32 -2.75 -16.77
C LEU A 115 0.82 -2.99 -16.66
N ARG A 116 0.30 -4.07 -17.27
CA ARG A 116 -1.13 -4.43 -17.13
C ARG A 116 -1.54 -4.68 -15.67
N ALA A 117 -0.67 -5.33 -14.90
CA ALA A 117 -0.91 -5.56 -13.48
C ALA A 117 -0.89 -4.24 -12.67
N ALA A 118 0.00 -3.31 -13.02
CA ALA A 118 0.04 -1.98 -12.41
C ALA A 118 -1.23 -1.17 -12.74
N ASP A 119 -1.68 -1.17 -14.00
CA ASP A 119 -2.92 -0.49 -14.43
C ASP A 119 -4.14 -1.04 -13.69
N ALA A 120 -4.23 -2.37 -13.53
CA ALA A 120 -5.32 -2.99 -12.77
C ALA A 120 -5.31 -2.59 -11.29
N ARG A 121 -4.11 -2.45 -10.68
CA ARG A 121 -3.97 -1.95 -9.31
C ARG A 121 -4.37 -0.48 -9.22
N LEU A 122 -3.98 0.35 -10.18
CA LEU A 122 -4.39 1.77 -10.22
C LEU A 122 -5.91 1.91 -10.33
N ALA A 123 -6.56 1.18 -11.23
CA ALA A 123 -8.02 1.18 -11.35
C ALA A 123 -8.73 0.73 -10.05
N THR A 124 -8.12 -0.20 -9.31
CA THR A 124 -8.64 -0.64 -8.01
C THR A 124 -8.49 0.47 -6.97
N LEU A 125 -7.31 1.09 -6.88
CA LEU A 125 -7.04 2.20 -5.97
C LEU A 125 -7.93 3.42 -6.26
N GLU A 126 -8.18 3.74 -7.53
CA GLU A 126 -9.11 4.80 -7.92
C GLU A 126 -10.53 4.52 -7.41
N LYS A 127 -10.98 3.27 -7.51
CA LYS A 127 -12.29 2.87 -6.98
C LYS A 127 -12.34 2.95 -5.45
N GLU A 128 -11.30 2.48 -4.77
CA GLU A 128 -11.19 2.55 -3.31
C GLU A 128 -11.16 4.02 -2.84
N LEU A 129 -10.46 4.90 -3.55
CA LEU A 129 -10.42 6.33 -3.25
C LEU A 129 -11.79 6.99 -3.39
N LEU A 130 -12.52 6.71 -4.48
CA LEU A 130 -13.88 7.23 -4.66
C LEU A 130 -14.85 6.70 -3.60
N GLN A 131 -14.69 5.45 -3.19
CA GLN A 131 -15.50 4.89 -2.12
C GLN A 131 -15.18 5.56 -0.78
N ALA A 132 -13.90 5.74 -0.44
CA ALA A 132 -13.48 6.42 0.77
C ALA A 132 -13.97 7.87 0.81
N GLU A 133 -13.94 8.59 -0.33
CA GLU A 133 -14.48 9.95 -0.43
C GLU A 133 -15.99 9.98 -0.14
N ALA A 134 -16.73 9.01 -0.66
CA ALA A 134 -18.17 8.89 -0.39
C ALA A 134 -18.46 8.56 1.08
N GLU A 135 -17.67 7.68 1.70
CA GLU A 135 -17.78 7.32 3.12
C GLU A 135 -17.48 8.53 4.03
N VAL A 136 -16.39 9.26 3.76
CA VAL A 136 -16.04 10.48 4.51
C VAL A 136 -17.14 11.53 4.40
N LYS A 137 -17.77 11.68 3.23
CA LYS A 137 -18.89 12.60 3.07
C LYS A 137 -20.11 12.17 3.87
N ALA A 138 -20.45 10.89 3.85
CA ALA A 138 -21.55 10.35 4.64
C ALA A 138 -21.30 10.51 6.15
N GLU A 139 -20.06 10.30 6.61
CA GLU A 139 -19.67 10.55 7.99
C GLU A 139 -19.81 12.03 8.35
N ALA A 140 -19.35 12.95 7.49
CA ALA A 140 -19.51 14.38 7.70
C ALA A 140 -20.99 14.78 7.83
N ASP A 141 -21.86 14.27 6.96
CA ASP A 141 -23.30 14.50 7.03
C ASP A 141 -23.87 13.96 8.36
N SER A 142 -23.47 12.76 8.79
CA SER A 142 -23.89 12.19 10.08
C SER A 142 -23.44 13.00 11.30
N LEU A 143 -22.24 13.59 11.25
CA LEU A 143 -21.75 14.46 12.33
C LEU A 143 -22.55 15.76 12.40
N THR A 144 -22.96 16.32 11.25
CA THR A 144 -23.83 17.50 11.25
C THR A 144 -25.22 17.20 11.79
N GLU A 145 -25.78 16.02 11.50
CA GLU A 145 -27.06 15.58 12.05
C GLU A 145 -26.97 15.38 13.56
N LEU A 146 -25.94 14.67 14.05
CA LEU A 146 -25.70 14.50 15.48
C LEU A 146 -25.48 15.84 16.20
N GLN A 147 -24.80 16.79 15.56
CA GLN A 147 -24.63 18.14 16.12
C GLN A 147 -25.96 18.86 16.26
N ALA A 148 -26.84 18.78 15.26
CA ALA A 148 -28.18 19.37 15.32
C ALA A 148 -29.04 18.70 16.40
N GLU A 149 -28.97 17.37 16.53
CA GLU A 149 -29.69 16.63 17.58
C GLU A 149 -29.23 17.03 18.99
N LEU A 150 -27.91 17.21 19.18
CA LEU A 150 -27.35 17.69 20.45
C LEU A 150 -27.79 19.12 20.79
N GLU A 151 -27.89 20.01 19.81
CA GLU A 151 -28.38 21.38 20.02
C GLU A 151 -29.85 21.38 20.47
N VAL A 152 -30.69 20.55 19.84
CA VAL A 152 -32.09 20.36 20.25
C VAL A 152 -32.18 19.79 21.66
N LEU A 153 -31.39 18.76 21.97
CA LEU A 153 -31.40 18.15 23.30
C LEU A 153 -30.91 19.12 24.38
N GLN A 154 -29.89 19.93 24.07
CA GLN A 154 -29.43 20.99 24.97
C GLN A 154 -30.53 22.02 25.23
N GLY A 155 -31.26 22.44 24.19
CA GLY A 155 -32.40 23.34 24.33
C GLY A 155 -33.49 22.77 25.24
N LEU A 156 -33.87 21.50 25.02
CA LEU A 156 -34.85 20.80 25.85
C LEU A 156 -34.40 20.66 27.31
N VAL A 157 -33.12 20.39 27.56
CA VAL A 157 -32.59 20.32 28.92
C VAL A 157 -32.66 21.67 29.62
N VAL A 158 -32.33 22.77 28.94
CA VAL A 158 -32.44 24.13 29.50
C VAL A 158 -33.89 24.47 29.82
N GLU A 159 -34.81 24.23 28.89
CA GLU A 159 -36.24 24.48 29.07
C GLU A 159 -36.82 23.66 30.24
N ASN A 160 -36.52 22.36 30.28
CA ASN A 160 -36.98 21.48 31.35
C ASN A 160 -36.36 21.87 32.71
N THR A 161 -35.08 22.25 32.74
CA THR A 161 -34.42 22.72 33.97
C THR A 161 -35.08 24.00 34.50
N ALA A 162 -35.44 24.93 33.60
CA ALA A 162 -36.16 26.15 33.97
C ALA A 162 -37.59 25.84 34.45
N ALA A 163 -38.31 24.94 33.78
CA ALA A 163 -39.65 24.52 34.19
C ALA A 163 -39.64 23.83 35.56
N VAL A 164 -38.69 22.93 35.79
CA VAL A 164 -38.54 22.24 37.08
C VAL A 164 -38.15 23.21 38.19
N SER A 165 -37.22 24.15 37.94
CA SER A 165 -36.83 25.12 38.97
C SER A 165 -37.98 26.05 39.33
N GLN A 166 -38.81 26.45 38.36
CA GLN A 166 -40.03 27.21 38.62
C GLN A 166 -41.04 26.40 39.45
N GLN A 167 -41.31 25.14 39.09
CA GLN A 167 -42.21 24.28 39.87
C GLN A 167 -41.72 24.06 41.30
N VAL A 168 -40.41 23.86 41.49
CA VAL A 168 -39.81 23.73 42.82
C VAL A 168 -39.99 25.03 43.61
N GLY A 169 -39.69 26.19 43.02
CA GLY A 169 -39.87 27.49 43.67
C GLY A 169 -41.33 27.75 44.07
N GLU A 170 -42.28 27.38 43.21
CA GLU A 170 -43.71 27.49 43.51
C GLU A 170 -44.12 26.60 44.70
N VAL A 171 -43.69 25.33 44.72
CA VAL A 171 -43.98 24.41 45.82
C VAL A 171 -43.34 24.88 47.13
N GLU A 172 -42.07 25.29 47.09
CA GLU A 172 -41.37 25.80 48.27
C GLU A 172 -41.99 27.11 48.79
N GLY A 173 -42.42 28.00 47.89
CA GLY A 173 -43.15 29.22 48.23
C GLY A 173 -44.48 28.94 48.92
N ARG A 174 -45.26 27.98 48.41
CA ARG A 174 -46.52 27.52 49.04
C ARG A 174 -46.28 26.92 50.43
N VAL A 175 -45.22 26.13 50.60
CA VAL A 175 -44.85 25.59 51.93
C VAL A 175 -44.55 26.73 52.91
N ALA A 176 -43.84 27.77 52.47
CA ALA A 176 -43.56 28.93 53.30
C ALA A 176 -44.83 29.75 53.64
N LEU A 177 -45.81 29.82 52.74
CA LEU A 177 -47.13 30.41 53.03
C LEU A 177 -47.91 29.59 54.07
N LEU A 178 -47.89 28.25 53.97
CA LEU A 178 -48.51 27.38 54.97
C LEU A 178 -47.85 27.52 56.35
N GLN A 179 -46.52 27.67 56.40
CA GLN A 179 -45.78 27.95 57.63
C GLN A 179 -46.17 29.32 58.21
N THR A 180 -46.34 30.34 57.36
CA THR A 180 -46.83 31.66 57.77
C THR A 180 -48.23 31.54 58.40
N ALA A 181 -49.17 30.83 57.75
CA ALA A 181 -50.51 30.61 58.30
C ALA A 181 -50.47 29.86 59.65
N GLN A 182 -49.57 28.90 59.82
CA GLN A 182 -49.35 28.22 61.10
C GLN A 182 -48.86 29.18 62.18
N ASP A 183 -47.90 30.05 61.88
CA ASP A 183 -47.39 31.03 62.83
C ASP A 183 -48.48 32.04 63.24
N LEU A 184 -49.36 32.45 62.33
CA LEU A 184 -50.52 33.28 62.68
C LEU A 184 -51.47 32.58 63.67
N LEU A 185 -51.71 31.28 63.50
CA LEU A 185 -52.50 30.50 64.47
C LEU A 185 -51.79 30.40 65.83
N ARG A 186 -50.46 30.29 65.84
CA ARG A 186 -49.66 30.31 67.07
C ARG A 186 -49.73 31.66 67.77
N VAL A 187 -49.65 32.77 67.04
CA VAL A 187 -49.84 34.13 67.57
C VAL A 187 -51.19 34.25 68.25
N ARG A 188 -52.26 33.72 67.62
CA ARG A 188 -53.60 33.70 68.24
C ARG A 188 -53.56 32.98 69.57
N LEU A 189 -52.99 31.77 69.62
CA LEU A 189 -52.94 30.95 70.83
C LEU A 189 -52.16 31.64 71.96
N LEU A 190 -51.01 32.25 71.67
CA LEU A 190 -50.19 32.95 72.66
C LEU A 190 -50.87 34.21 73.22
N LEU A 191 -51.68 34.90 72.39
CA LEU A 191 -52.51 36.00 72.86
C LEU A 191 -53.64 35.53 73.78
N LEU A 192 -54.22 34.34 73.55
CA LEU A 192 -55.16 33.73 74.49
C LEU A 192 -54.49 33.33 75.81
N GLU A 193 -53.23 32.91 75.78
CA GLU A 193 -52.43 32.57 76.95
C GLU A 193 -51.95 33.79 77.76
N LYS A 194 -52.16 35.01 77.23
CA LYS A 194 -51.74 36.31 77.80
C LYS A 194 -50.23 36.56 77.78
N ASP A 195 -49.52 36.00 76.81
CA ASP A 195 -48.09 36.23 76.59
C ASP A 195 -47.82 37.10 75.35
N PRO A 196 -47.97 38.45 75.45
CA PRO A 196 -47.87 39.35 74.30
C PRO A 196 -46.46 39.43 73.70
N ARG A 197 -45.42 39.21 74.52
CA ARG A 197 -44.03 39.19 74.04
C ARG A 197 -43.75 38.00 73.13
N ALA A 198 -44.20 36.81 73.52
CA ALA A 198 -44.08 35.61 72.71
C ALA A 198 -44.92 35.71 71.43
N ALA A 199 -46.08 36.37 71.48
CA ALA A 199 -46.89 36.66 70.31
C ALA A 199 -46.19 37.60 69.31
N ALA A 200 -45.49 38.64 69.79
CA ALA A 200 -44.71 39.53 68.93
C ALA A 200 -43.50 38.82 68.26
N GLU A 201 -42.85 37.90 68.98
CA GLU A 201 -41.78 37.05 68.43
C GLU A 201 -42.31 36.08 67.35
N ALA A 202 -43.44 35.43 67.60
CA ALA A 202 -44.10 34.55 66.61
C ALA A 202 -44.56 35.33 65.36
N THR A 203 -44.99 36.59 65.52
CA THR A 203 -45.32 37.47 64.38
C THR A 203 -44.07 37.81 63.55
N THR A 204 -42.91 37.91 64.19
CA THR A 204 -41.63 38.14 63.48
C THR A 204 -41.22 36.91 62.66
N LEU A 205 -41.47 35.70 63.16
CA LEU A 205 -41.26 34.47 62.40
C LEU A 205 -42.21 34.36 61.20
N ALA A 206 -43.48 34.75 61.38
CA ALA A 206 -44.45 34.81 60.29
C ALA A 206 -44.01 35.77 59.17
N VAL A 207 -43.49 36.95 59.52
CA VAL A 207 -42.92 37.89 58.52
C VAL A 207 -41.74 37.27 57.78
N ALA A 208 -40.85 36.56 58.47
CA ALA A 208 -39.70 35.91 57.86
C ALA A 208 -40.10 34.78 56.90
N HIS A 209 -41.11 33.98 57.24
CA HIS A 209 -41.65 32.95 56.35
C HIS A 209 -42.38 33.55 55.14
N LEU A 210 -43.08 34.67 55.31
CA LEU A 210 -43.74 35.39 54.22
C LEU A 210 -42.73 36.02 53.25
N GLU A 211 -41.62 36.57 53.77
CA GLU A 211 -40.47 37.04 52.98
C GLU A 211 -39.80 35.90 52.21
N ARG A 212 -39.67 34.73 52.83
CA ARG A 212 -39.16 33.53 52.17
C ARG A 212 -40.10 33.06 51.05
N ALA A 213 -41.41 33.09 51.27
CA ALA A 213 -42.39 32.77 50.23
C ALA A 213 -42.28 33.70 49.01
N ARG A 214 -42.09 35.00 49.27
CA ARG A 214 -41.89 36.03 48.24
C ARG A 214 -40.64 35.78 47.40
N ALA A 215 -39.54 35.40 48.03
CA ALA A 215 -38.27 35.13 47.35
C ALA A 215 -38.31 33.87 46.47
N LEU A 216 -39.15 32.89 46.82
CA LEU A 216 -39.24 31.59 46.15
C LEU A 216 -40.32 31.56 45.05
N ALA A 217 -41.37 32.36 45.19
CA ALA A 217 -42.47 32.47 44.24
C ALA A 217 -42.65 33.94 43.79
N PRO A 218 -41.84 34.43 42.83
CA PRO A 218 -41.92 35.81 42.37
C PRO A 218 -43.27 36.15 41.72
N ASP A 219 -43.98 35.16 41.18
CA ASP A 219 -45.32 35.32 40.61
C ASP A 219 -46.36 35.78 41.65
N LEU A 220 -46.11 35.53 42.94
CA LEU A 220 -46.98 35.91 44.05
C LEU A 220 -46.53 37.20 44.74
N ASP A 221 -45.44 37.85 44.30
CA ASP A 221 -44.84 39.03 44.94
C ASP A 221 -45.84 40.18 45.11
N ALA A 222 -46.61 40.46 44.06
CA ALA A 222 -47.64 41.49 44.06
C ALA A 222 -48.77 41.19 45.06
N ALA A 223 -49.08 39.91 45.29
CA ALA A 223 -50.07 39.48 46.26
C ALA A 223 -49.50 39.48 47.69
N ILE A 224 -48.23 39.11 47.90
CA ILE A 224 -47.60 38.99 49.22
C ILE A 224 -47.26 40.36 49.84
N THR A 225 -46.85 41.33 49.01
CA THR A 225 -46.46 42.68 49.44
C THR A 225 -47.49 43.38 50.36
N PRO A 226 -48.80 43.43 50.04
CA PRO A 226 -49.79 44.04 50.94
C PRO A 226 -49.98 43.27 52.26
N LEU A 227 -49.81 41.95 52.28
CA LEU A 227 -49.90 41.17 53.53
C LEU A 227 -48.73 41.47 54.47
N GLN A 228 -47.54 41.72 53.93
CA GLN A 228 -46.38 42.10 54.75
C GLN A 228 -46.62 43.41 55.50
N ALA A 229 -47.15 44.42 54.80
CA ALA A 229 -47.49 45.71 55.42
C ALA A 229 -48.51 45.52 56.56
N ARG A 230 -49.59 44.77 56.30
CA ARG A 230 -50.62 44.49 57.31
C ARG A 230 -50.11 43.66 58.49
N LEU A 231 -49.21 42.72 58.25
CA LEU A 231 -48.58 41.93 59.32
C LEU A 231 -47.64 42.78 60.19
N SER A 232 -46.98 43.78 59.60
CA SER A 232 -46.21 44.77 60.35
C SER A 232 -47.09 45.72 61.18
N ASP A 233 -48.26 46.11 60.65
CA ASP A 233 -49.25 46.90 61.38
C ASP A 233 -49.88 46.08 62.54
N LEU A 234 -50.13 44.79 62.33
CA LEU A 234 -50.62 43.87 63.36
C LEU A 234 -49.68 43.82 64.57
N ARG A 235 -48.36 43.83 64.32
CA ARG A 235 -47.37 43.85 65.40
C ARG A 235 -47.49 45.10 66.26
N ALA A 236 -47.66 46.28 65.65
CA ALA A 236 -47.87 47.52 66.40
C ALA A 236 -49.15 47.43 67.26
N LEU A 237 -50.22 46.85 66.71
CA LEU A 237 -51.49 46.65 67.42
C LEU A 237 -51.38 45.66 68.60
N ILE A 238 -50.51 44.64 68.51
CA ILE A 238 -50.21 43.70 69.60
C ILE A 238 -49.47 44.43 70.74
N GLU A 239 -48.49 45.26 70.41
CA GLU A 239 -47.73 46.05 71.41
C GLU A 239 -48.63 47.07 72.13
N GLU A 240 -49.61 47.63 71.43
CA GLU A 240 -50.63 48.55 71.97
C GLU A 240 -51.76 47.85 72.75
N GLY A 241 -51.87 46.52 72.69
CA GLY A 241 -52.93 45.75 73.36
C GLY A 241 -54.32 46.01 72.77
N SER A 242 -54.42 46.28 71.47
CA SER A 242 -55.67 46.65 70.80
C SER A 242 -56.62 45.47 70.65
N PHE A 243 -57.93 45.71 70.83
CA PHE A 243 -58.97 44.69 70.61
C PHE A 243 -59.11 44.23 69.16
N ARG A 244 -58.56 44.98 68.20
CA ARG A 244 -58.68 44.68 66.76
C ARG A 244 -57.77 43.56 66.28
N VAL A 245 -56.78 43.19 67.08
CA VAL A 245 -55.77 42.16 66.76
C VAL A 245 -56.42 40.84 66.35
N GLY A 246 -57.49 40.42 67.03
CA GLY A 246 -58.16 39.15 66.72
C GLY A 246 -58.81 39.11 65.33
N LEU A 247 -59.42 40.22 64.89
CA LEU A 247 -60.09 40.32 63.59
C LEU A 247 -59.07 40.41 62.45
N GLU A 248 -58.04 41.24 62.62
CA GLU A 248 -56.96 41.38 61.64
C GLU A 248 -56.17 40.08 61.45
N LEU A 249 -55.95 39.33 62.53
CA LEU A 249 -55.26 38.03 62.47
C LEU A 249 -56.09 36.97 61.72
N GLU A 250 -57.41 36.97 61.85
CA GLU A 250 -58.30 36.07 61.13
C GLU A 250 -58.39 36.43 59.64
N ALA A 251 -58.49 37.73 59.32
CA ALA A 251 -58.45 38.22 57.95
C ALA A 251 -57.12 37.88 57.26
N LEU A 252 -55.99 38.13 57.93
CA LEU A 252 -54.66 37.81 57.41
C LEU A 252 -54.47 36.29 57.24
N TRP A 253 -54.95 35.49 58.18
CA TRP A 253 -54.86 34.03 58.04
C TRP A 253 -55.67 33.53 56.84
N ALA A 254 -56.89 34.04 56.63
CA ALA A 254 -57.72 33.67 55.50
C ALA A 254 -57.08 34.05 54.15
N GLU A 255 -56.52 35.25 54.04
CA GLU A 255 -55.82 35.72 52.84
C GLU A 255 -54.53 34.92 52.55
N VAL A 256 -53.74 34.59 53.58
CA VAL A 256 -52.54 33.74 53.42
C VAL A 256 -52.94 32.32 52.99
N MET A 257 -54.00 31.77 53.56
CA MET A 257 -54.49 30.43 53.20
C MET A 257 -55.04 30.38 51.78
N GLU A 258 -55.81 31.38 51.35
CA GLU A 258 -56.31 31.48 49.97
C GLU A 258 -55.16 31.46 48.96
N LEU A 259 -54.06 32.15 49.28
CA LEU A 259 -52.86 32.19 48.45
C LEU A 259 -52.03 30.89 48.49
N ALA A 260 -52.07 30.17 49.61
CA ALA A 260 -51.34 28.91 49.81
C ALA A 260 -52.00 27.71 49.11
N LEU A 261 -53.32 27.78 48.88
CA LEU A 261 -54.04 26.74 48.17
C LEU A 261 -53.72 26.81 46.66
N PRO A 262 -53.52 25.65 45.99
CA PRO A 262 -53.39 25.66 44.54
C PRO A 262 -54.68 26.22 43.92
N ALA A 263 -54.53 27.10 42.93
CA ALA A 263 -55.67 27.49 42.09
C ALA A 263 -56.35 26.20 41.57
N PRO A 264 -57.69 26.10 41.60
CA PRO A 264 -58.35 24.94 41.04
C PRO A 264 -57.93 24.84 39.58
N VAL A 265 -57.30 23.72 39.22
CA VAL A 265 -57.04 23.37 37.83
C VAL A 265 -58.41 23.15 37.19
N LEU A 266 -59.01 24.21 36.68
CA LEU A 266 -60.07 24.09 35.69
C LEU A 266 -59.36 23.59 34.44
N GLU A 267 -59.37 22.27 34.24
CA GLU A 267 -59.13 21.66 32.93
C GLU A 267 -60.07 22.35 31.93
N THR A 268 -59.58 23.38 31.26
CA THR A 268 -60.17 23.83 30.01
C THR A 268 -59.72 22.82 28.97
N ALA A 269 -60.42 21.69 28.92
CA ALA A 269 -60.38 20.78 27.79
C ALA A 269 -60.70 21.62 26.53
N PRO A 270 -59.79 21.75 25.56
CA PRO A 270 -60.17 22.29 24.27
C PRO A 270 -60.94 21.18 23.56
N ALA A 271 -62.26 21.31 23.54
CA ALA A 271 -63.10 20.65 22.56
C ALA A 271 -62.76 21.23 21.16
N ALA A 272 -61.74 20.69 20.51
CA ALA A 272 -61.51 20.90 19.09
C ALA A 272 -61.06 19.58 18.45
N ALA A 273 -62.02 18.95 17.78
CA ALA A 273 -61.81 17.78 16.96
C ALA A 273 -60.85 18.05 15.80
N VAL A 274 -59.86 17.17 15.64
CA VAL A 274 -59.25 16.86 14.33
C VAL A 274 -59.23 15.32 14.20
N PRO A 275 -59.91 14.73 13.21
CA PRO A 275 -59.90 13.29 12.98
C PRO A 275 -58.71 12.91 12.07
N GLY A 276 -57.83 12.01 12.53
CA GLY A 276 -56.87 11.35 11.65
C GLY A 276 -55.58 10.82 12.27
N ALA A 277 -55.61 9.54 12.71
CA ALA A 277 -54.50 8.56 12.78
C ALA A 277 -53.35 8.73 13.81
N PRO A 278 -52.62 7.64 14.16
CA PRO A 278 -53.07 6.30 14.56
C PRO A 278 -52.65 5.98 16.02
N THR A 279 -53.44 5.14 16.68
CA THR A 279 -53.16 4.56 18.00
C THR A 279 -51.84 3.77 18.02
N PRO A 280 -50.88 4.01 18.93
CA PRO A 280 -49.88 3.02 19.25
C PRO A 280 -50.56 1.90 20.06
N ALA A 281 -50.79 0.76 19.41
CA ALA A 281 -51.20 -0.46 20.07
C ALA A 281 -50.05 -0.95 20.97
N ILE A 282 -50.20 -0.80 22.28
CA ILE A 282 -49.36 -1.49 23.25
C ILE A 282 -49.88 -2.93 23.34
N SER A 283 -49.13 -3.87 22.79
CA SER A 283 -49.38 -5.31 22.92
C SER A 283 -49.38 -5.73 24.40
N PRO A 284 -50.33 -6.56 24.87
CA PRO A 284 -50.27 -7.11 26.21
C PRO A 284 -49.14 -8.14 26.33
N ILE A 285 -48.41 -8.08 27.45
CA ILE A 285 -47.43 -9.07 27.90
C ILE A 285 -48.12 -10.45 28.00
N SER A 286 -47.67 -11.39 27.18
CA SER A 286 -48.06 -12.80 27.29
C SER A 286 -47.32 -13.45 28.46
N THR A 287 -48.08 -13.81 29.49
CA THR A 287 -47.67 -14.75 30.55
C THR A 287 -47.48 -16.15 29.94
N PRO A 288 -46.30 -16.80 30.03
CA PRO A 288 -46.19 -18.18 29.59
C PRO A 288 -46.70 -19.14 30.66
N THR A 289 -47.83 -19.77 30.35
CA THR A 289 -48.37 -20.97 31.01
C THR A 289 -47.47 -22.18 30.74
N ALA A 290 -47.08 -22.89 31.80
CA ALA A 290 -46.38 -24.17 31.70
C ALA A 290 -47.31 -25.31 31.24
N PRO A 291 -46.79 -26.29 30.49
CA PRO A 291 -47.30 -27.65 30.59
C PRO A 291 -46.19 -28.67 30.92
N ALA A 292 -46.53 -29.61 31.80
CA ALA A 292 -45.72 -30.75 32.16
C ALA A 292 -46.05 -31.98 31.29
N THR A 293 -45.01 -32.81 31.09
CA THR A 293 -45.00 -34.27 30.88
C THR A 293 -44.96 -34.81 29.44
N GLY A 294 -43.90 -35.59 29.14
CA GLY A 294 -44.01 -36.70 28.17
C GLY A 294 -42.78 -37.12 27.34
N ARG A 295 -41.77 -37.74 27.98
CA ARG A 295 -41.02 -38.95 27.54
C ARG A 295 -40.38 -39.02 26.11
N ALA A 296 -39.04 -39.07 26.03
CA ALA A 296 -38.22 -40.23 25.59
C ALA A 296 -36.76 -39.83 25.19
N THR A 297 -35.78 -40.51 25.81
CA THR A 297 -34.31 -40.63 25.55
C THR A 297 -34.05 -41.36 24.20
N PRO A 298 -32.83 -41.46 23.59
CA PRO A 298 -31.47 -41.27 24.16
C PRO A 298 -30.35 -40.59 23.31
N THR A 299 -29.30 -40.15 24.04
CA THR A 299 -27.83 -39.95 23.81
C THR A 299 -27.19 -40.63 22.57
N PRO A 300 -26.17 -40.06 21.86
CA PRO A 300 -24.74 -39.94 22.27
C PRO A 300 -23.99 -38.64 21.83
N ALA A 301 -23.13 -37.97 22.61
CA ALA A 301 -21.75 -38.22 23.09
C ALA A 301 -20.63 -37.44 22.32
N THR A 302 -19.96 -36.50 23.04
CA THR A 302 -18.55 -35.97 22.94
C THR A 302 -18.08 -35.15 21.71
N PRO A 303 -16.99 -34.31 21.80
CA PRO A 303 -16.31 -33.62 22.92
C PRO A 303 -15.96 -32.11 22.63
N PRO A 304 -15.48 -31.31 23.60
CA PRO A 304 -14.94 -29.96 23.34
C PRO A 304 -13.45 -29.94 22.91
N THR A 305 -13.16 -29.04 21.96
CA THR A 305 -11.85 -28.70 21.35
C THR A 305 -10.81 -28.17 22.36
N PRO A 306 -9.52 -28.53 22.22
CA PRO A 306 -8.47 -28.12 23.15
C PRO A 306 -7.95 -26.68 22.94
N THR A 307 -7.71 -26.00 24.06
CA THR A 307 -6.88 -24.79 24.21
C THR A 307 -5.40 -25.16 24.13
N PRO A 308 -4.57 -24.49 23.31
CA PRO A 308 -3.12 -24.64 23.40
C PRO A 308 -2.52 -23.74 24.49
N THR A 309 -1.92 -24.40 25.48
CA THR A 309 -0.94 -23.87 26.43
C THR A 309 0.47 -24.07 25.87
N ALA A 310 1.32 -23.05 25.90
CA ALA A 310 2.79 -23.22 25.90
C ALA A 310 3.51 -21.97 26.45
N PRO A 311 4.71 -22.14 27.05
CA PRO A 311 5.09 -21.48 28.29
C PRO A 311 6.31 -20.54 28.19
N ALA A 312 6.51 -19.80 29.28
CA ALA A 312 7.62 -18.90 29.58
C ALA A 312 8.97 -19.60 29.79
N ALA A 313 10.08 -18.91 29.49
CA ALA A 313 11.28 -18.79 30.34
C ALA A 313 12.36 -17.92 29.67
N GLY A 314 13.03 -17.05 30.44
CA GLY A 314 14.40 -16.62 30.09
C GLY A 314 14.79 -15.17 30.45
N ARG A 315 15.19 -14.95 31.71
CA ARG A 315 15.91 -13.76 32.24
C ARG A 315 17.21 -13.44 31.48
N ALA A 316 17.56 -12.15 31.34
CA ALA A 316 18.72 -11.49 31.99
C ALA A 316 19.12 -10.15 31.32
N THR A 317 19.22 -9.08 32.12
CA THR A 317 19.80 -7.73 31.88
C THR A 317 21.35 -7.75 32.08
N PRO A 318 22.17 -6.65 32.01
CA PRO A 318 22.01 -5.28 31.46
C PRO A 318 23.27 -4.63 30.75
N THR A 319 23.09 -3.45 30.08
CA THR A 319 24.01 -2.25 29.98
C THR A 319 25.34 -2.32 29.14
N PRO A 320 26.02 -1.22 28.65
CA PRO A 320 25.75 0.24 28.56
C PRO A 320 25.87 0.94 27.16
N ALA A 321 25.57 2.23 27.19
CA ALA A 321 25.65 3.36 26.25
C ALA A 321 26.95 3.62 25.42
N THR A 322 26.79 4.33 24.28
CA THR A 322 27.66 5.43 23.75
C THR A 322 26.98 6.15 22.54
N PRO A 323 27.40 7.36 22.09
CA PRO A 323 26.54 8.55 21.95
C PRO A 323 26.47 9.10 20.47
N PRO A 324 25.95 10.32 20.18
CA PRO A 324 25.44 10.69 18.84
C PRO A 324 26.50 11.19 17.85
N THR A 325 26.17 11.01 16.56
CA THR A 325 26.90 11.44 15.36
C THR A 325 27.03 12.97 15.25
N PRO A 326 28.20 13.52 14.87
CA PRO A 326 28.36 14.96 14.66
C PRO A 326 27.90 15.38 13.25
N MET A 327 27.14 16.47 13.17
CA MET A 327 26.92 17.22 11.92
C MET A 327 28.21 17.95 11.53
N LEU A 328 28.62 17.80 10.28
CA LEU A 328 29.62 18.63 9.62
C LEU A 328 28.98 19.95 9.12
N PRO A 329 29.69 21.09 9.18
CA PRO A 329 29.25 22.34 8.55
C PRO A 329 29.85 22.55 7.14
N ALA A 330 28.98 23.03 6.21
CA ALA A 330 29.20 23.90 5.04
C ALA A 330 30.23 23.47 3.95
N PRO A 331 30.11 23.97 2.71
CA PRO A 331 30.31 25.39 2.37
C PRO A 331 29.04 26.16 1.95
#